data_AF-A0A9D6D8K3-F1
#
_entry.id   AF-A0A9D6D8K3-F1
#
_cell.length_a   1.000
_cell.length_b   1.000
_cell.length_c   1.000
_cell.angle_alpha   90.00
_cell.angle_beta   90.00
_cell.angle_gamma   90.00
#
_symmetry.space_group_name_H-M   'P 1'
#
loop_
_entity.id
_entity.type
_entity.pdbx_description
1 polymer ?
#
loop_
_entity_poly.entity_id
_entity_poly.type
_entity_poly.pdbx_seq_one_letter_code
_entity_poly.pdbx_strand_id
1 'polypeptide(L)'
;ALAAYNAGPRRARQWWQARRTSDVEAWVEQIPFDETRQYVKRVMLSWEEYRRIYGGSRSATASPGRSEREGSGGRSEPPSP
;
A
#
# COMPACT_ATOMS: atom_id res chain seq x y z
N ALA A 1 0.25 13.99 -0.49
CA ALA A 1 -1.23 14.06 -0.36
C ALA A 1 -1.64 14.80 0.92
N LEU A 2 -1.39 14.26 2.11
CA LEU A 2 -1.89 14.77 3.40
C LEU A 2 -1.66 16.28 3.65
N ALA A 3 -0.43 16.77 3.48
CA ALA A 3 -0.13 18.20 3.64
C ALA A 3 -0.90 19.09 2.63
N ALA A 4 -1.20 18.59 1.43
CA ALA A 4 -1.98 19.31 0.42
C ALA A 4 -3.47 19.37 0.76
N TYR A 5 -3.99 18.38 1.51
CA TYR A 5 -5.37 18.37 1.99
C TYR A 5 -5.60 19.43 3.07
N ASN A 6 -4.72 19.52 4.07
CA ASN A 6 -4.87 20.50 5.17
C ASN A 6 -4.34 21.91 4.82
N ALA A 7 -3.21 22.06 4.10
CA ALA A 7 -2.62 23.38 3.81
C ALA A 7 -2.79 23.89 2.36
N GLY A 8 -3.38 23.08 1.48
CA GLY A 8 -3.55 23.35 0.05
C GLY A 8 -2.39 22.84 -0.83
N PRO A 9 -2.66 22.41 -2.08
CA PRO A 9 -1.67 21.76 -2.94
C PRO A 9 -0.49 22.65 -3.34
N ARG A 10 -0.71 23.98 -3.46
CA ARG A 10 0.36 24.94 -3.79
C ARG A 10 1.41 25.02 -2.68
N ARG A 11 0.99 25.13 -1.42
CA ARG A 11 1.91 25.17 -0.26
C ARG A 11 2.65 23.84 -0.11
N ALA A 12 1.94 22.73 -0.16
CA ALA A 12 2.54 21.40 -0.05
C ALA A 12 3.60 21.12 -1.14
N ARG A 13 3.35 21.56 -2.39
CA ARG A 13 4.34 21.46 -3.47
C ARG A 13 5.57 22.33 -3.20
N GLN A 14 5.38 23.58 -2.75
CA GLN A 14 6.49 24.48 -2.41
C GLN A 14 7.37 23.91 -1.29
N TRP A 15 6.78 23.39 -0.21
CA TRP A 15 7.51 22.77 0.90
C TRP A 15 8.21 21.47 0.49
N TRP A 16 7.62 20.69 -0.41
CA TRP A 16 8.28 19.51 -0.98
C TRP A 16 9.47 19.87 -1.86
N GLN A 17 9.39 20.96 -2.62
CA GLN A 17 10.50 21.45 -3.46
C GLN A 17 11.63 22.08 -2.63
N ALA A 18 11.31 22.75 -1.52
CA ALA A 18 12.28 23.38 -0.63
C ALA A 18 12.97 22.43 0.38
N ARG A 19 12.59 21.14 0.41
CA ARG A 19 13.09 20.18 1.40
C ARG A 19 14.58 19.92 1.25
N ARG A 20 15.28 19.81 2.39
CA ARG A 20 16.73 19.50 2.43
C ARG A 20 17.06 18.01 2.58
N THR A 21 16.04 17.15 2.51
CA THR A 21 16.18 15.71 2.76
C THR A 21 15.23 14.89 1.88
N SER A 22 15.62 13.67 1.53
CA SER A 22 14.76 12.66 0.91
C SER A 22 13.90 11.89 1.91
N ASP A 23 14.25 11.94 3.19
CA ASP A 23 13.50 11.33 4.29
C ASP A 23 12.15 12.04 4.48
N VAL A 24 11.07 11.26 4.49
CA VAL A 24 9.70 11.77 4.61
C VAL A 24 9.41 12.27 6.01
N GLU A 25 9.92 11.63 7.06
CA GLU A 25 9.69 12.01 8.46
C GLU A 25 10.44 13.31 8.78
N ALA A 26 11.72 13.37 8.43
CA ALA A 26 12.51 14.59 8.54
C ALA A 26 11.97 15.74 7.64
N TRP A 27 11.32 15.43 6.50
CA TRP A 27 10.58 16.43 5.73
C TRP A 27 9.31 16.92 6.43
N VAL A 28 8.55 16.04 7.09
CA VAL A 28 7.36 16.43 7.85
C VAL A 28 7.73 17.44 8.94
N GLU A 29 8.86 17.29 9.62
CA GLU A 29 9.33 18.30 10.60
C GLU A 29 9.55 19.69 9.99
N GLN A 30 9.91 19.77 8.71
CA GLN A 30 10.12 21.04 7.98
C GLN A 30 8.82 21.73 7.55
N ILE A 31 7.63 21.13 7.77
CA ILE A 31 6.34 21.76 7.45
C ILE A 31 6.16 23.01 8.35
N PRO A 32 6.01 24.24 7.81
CA PRO A 32 5.98 25.46 8.62
C PRO A 32 4.74 25.64 9.51
N PHE A 33 3.63 24.98 9.20
CA PHE A 33 2.38 25.09 9.97
C PHE A 33 2.28 23.94 10.96
N ASP A 34 2.25 24.24 12.25
CA ASP A 34 2.23 23.24 13.32
C ASP A 34 0.99 22.34 13.25
N GLU A 35 -0.18 22.89 12.93
CA GLU A 35 -1.41 22.13 12.70
C GLU A 35 -1.23 21.11 11.56
N THR A 36 -0.72 21.54 10.41
CA THR A 36 -0.46 20.65 9.27
C THR A 36 0.58 19.60 9.60
N ARG A 37 1.66 19.97 10.33
CA ARG A 37 2.69 19.03 10.79
C ARG A 37 2.10 17.95 11.68
N GLN A 38 1.32 18.35 12.70
CA GLN A 38 0.65 17.42 13.61
C GLN A 38 -0.38 16.54 12.88
N TYR A 39 -1.17 17.10 11.97
CA TYR A 39 -2.13 16.35 11.17
C TYR A 39 -1.45 15.25 10.34
N VAL A 40 -0.37 15.58 9.62
CA VAL A 40 0.37 14.61 8.81
C VAL A 40 0.97 13.50 9.69
N LYS A 41 1.59 13.84 10.83
CA LYS A 41 2.11 12.85 11.79
C LYS A 41 1.03 11.89 12.30
N ARG A 42 -0.13 12.42 12.73
CA ARG A 42 -1.25 11.60 13.22
C ARG A 42 -1.72 10.59 12.18
N VAL A 43 -1.89 11.01 10.92
CA VAL A 43 -2.34 10.10 9.85
C VAL A 43 -1.26 9.08 9.47
N MET A 44 0.02 9.45 9.49
CA MET A 44 1.12 8.49 9.27
C MET A 44 1.17 7.41 10.35
N LEU A 45 1.08 7.79 11.63
CA LEU A 45 1.04 6.85 12.76
C LEU A 45 -0.19 5.93 12.70
N SER A 46 -1.38 6.47 12.44
CA SER A 46 -2.60 5.66 12.28
C SER A 46 -2.51 4.69 11.10
N TRP A 47 -1.84 5.08 10.01
CA TRP A 47 -1.63 4.22 8.85
C TRP A 47 -0.63 3.09 9.12
N GLU A 48 0.45 3.38 9.84
CA GLU A 48 1.43 2.38 10.26
C GLU A 48 0.79 1.37 11.23
N GLU A 49 0.04 1.84 12.23
CA GLU A 49 -0.68 0.96 13.16
C GLU A 49 -1.72 0.10 12.44
N TYR A 50 -2.47 0.68 11.50
CA TYR A 50 -3.39 -0.07 10.64
C TYR A 50 -2.64 -1.16 9.83
N ARG A 51 -1.47 -0.84 9.26
CA ARG A 51 -0.64 -1.83 8.55
C ARG A 51 -0.08 -2.90 9.49
N ARG A 52 0.25 -2.57 10.74
CA ARG A 52 0.74 -3.51 11.75
C ARG A 52 -0.33 -4.53 12.12
N ILE A 53 -1.58 -4.10 12.30
CA ILE A 53 -2.70 -4.97 12.66
C ILE A 53 -3.23 -5.77 11.46
N TYR A 54 -3.43 -5.12 10.31
CA TYR A 54 -4.18 -5.69 9.17
C TYR A 54 -3.33 -6.02 7.93
N GLY A 55 -2.04 -5.66 7.92
CA GLY A 55 -1.17 -5.83 6.75
C GLY A 55 -0.69 -7.26 6.50
N GLY A 56 -0.64 -8.10 7.53
CA GLY A 56 -0.19 -9.50 7.44
C GLY A 56 -1.18 -10.46 6.78
N SER A 57 -2.47 -10.10 6.72
CA SER A 57 -3.57 -11.01 6.35
C SER A 57 -3.67 -11.35 4.85
N ARG A 58 -2.67 -11.00 4.03
CA ARG A 58 -2.71 -11.18 2.56
C ARG A 58 -1.74 -12.23 1.98
N SER A 59 -0.95 -12.92 2.80
CA SER A 59 0.08 -13.87 2.31
C SER A 59 -0.15 -15.34 2.67
N ALA A 60 -1.32 -15.69 3.25
CA ALA A 60 -1.58 -17.03 3.77
C ALA A 60 -2.40 -17.96 2.83
N THR A 61 -2.66 -17.57 1.57
CA THR A 61 -3.47 -18.36 0.62
C THR A 61 -2.83 -18.46 -0.77
N ALA A 62 -1.58 -18.91 -0.82
CA ALA A 62 -0.99 -19.47 -2.03
C ALA A 62 -0.71 -20.96 -1.78
N SER A 63 -1.72 -21.82 -1.97
CA SER A 63 -1.57 -23.28 -1.83
C SER A 63 -0.73 -23.85 -2.98
N PRO A 64 0.46 -24.44 -2.74
CA PRO A 64 1.16 -25.22 -3.74
C PRO A 64 0.65 -26.66 -3.66
N GLY A 65 -0.31 -27.04 -4.51
CA GLY A 65 -1.03 -28.30 -4.32
C GLY A 65 -1.88 -28.80 -5.48
N ARG A 66 -1.32 -28.86 -6.70
CA ARG A 66 -1.89 -29.70 -7.78
C ARG A 66 -0.83 -30.13 -8.80
N SER A 67 -0.32 -31.35 -8.62
CA SER A 67 0.36 -32.11 -9.70
C SER A 67 0.37 -33.61 -9.36
N GLU A 68 -0.43 -34.38 -10.12
CA GLU A 68 -0.26 -35.82 -10.42
C GLU A 68 -0.38 -36.83 -9.23
N ARG A 69 -0.86 -38.08 -9.39
CA ARG A 69 -1.25 -38.88 -10.58
C ARG A 69 -2.24 -40.02 -10.21
N GLU A 70 -2.58 -40.86 -11.20
CA GLU A 70 -3.45 -42.07 -11.19
C GLU A 70 -4.97 -41.83 -11.39
N GLY A 71 -5.69 -42.57 -12.27
CA GLY A 71 -5.23 -43.52 -13.28
C GLY A 71 -6.34 -44.23 -14.09
N SER A 72 -6.24 -44.21 -15.43
CA SER A 72 -6.93 -45.08 -16.42
C SER A 72 -8.47 -45.00 -16.57
N GLY A 73 -8.95 -45.15 -17.82
CA GLY A 73 -10.39 -45.26 -18.13
C GLY A 73 -10.81 -44.65 -19.48
N GLY A 74 -10.09 -44.95 -20.57
CA GLY A 74 -10.37 -44.34 -21.88
C GLY A 74 -11.55 -44.98 -22.62
N ARG A 75 -12.20 -44.18 -23.48
CA ARG A 75 -12.91 -44.64 -24.69
C ARG A 75 -12.89 -43.54 -25.75
N SER A 76 -12.67 -43.95 -26.99
CA SER A 76 -12.52 -43.07 -28.15
C SER A 76 -13.87 -42.72 -28.79
N GLU A 77 -13.92 -41.52 -29.38
CA GLU A 77 -14.83 -40.95 -30.40
C GLU A 77 -15.03 -41.82 -31.68
N PRO A 78 -15.77 -41.36 -32.75
CA PRO A 78 -16.84 -40.34 -32.89
C PRO A 78 -18.11 -41.04 -33.51
N PRO A 79 -18.97 -40.52 -34.43
CA PRO A 79 -19.24 -39.16 -34.95
C PRO A 79 -20.75 -38.75 -34.97
N SER A 80 -21.08 -37.73 -35.79
CA SER A 80 -22.32 -36.95 -35.89
C SER A 80 -23.40 -37.48 -36.84
N PRO A 81 -24.56 -36.80 -36.87
CA PRO A 81 -25.03 -36.07 -38.06
C PRO A 81 -24.85 -34.56 -37.95
#